data_AF-A0AAQ3SIV4-F1
#
_entry.id   AF-A0AAQ3SIV4-F1
#
_cell.length_a   1.000
_cell.length_b   1.000
_cell.length_c   1.000
_cell.angle_alpha   90.00
_cell.angle_beta   90.00
_cell.angle_gamma   90.00
#
_symmetry.space_group_name_H-M   'P 1'
#
loop_
_entity.id
_entity.type
_entity.pdbx_description
1 polymer ?
#
loop_
_entity_poly.entity_id
_entity_poly.type
_entity_poly.pdbx_seq_one_letter_code
_entity_poly.pdbx_strand_id
1 'polypeptide(L)'
;MGFVLRLDVIQGGDPMIWEGKRAVSRELTQILEFVDKVLAGRHTIILMQPSKNRAMRTSMDFDSVNHALDVIKLSHNVSLYSSMYSAILNQ
;
A
#
# COMPACT_ATOMS: atom_id res chain seq x y z
N MET A 1 -19.04 -20.52 -47.98
CA MET A 1 -18.37 -19.37 -47.32
C MET A 1 -18.89 -19.24 -45.89
N GLY A 2 -18.58 -20.21 -45.01
CA GLY A 2 -19.19 -20.29 -43.68
C GLY A 2 -18.24 -20.73 -42.57
N PHE A 3 -16.92 -20.63 -42.81
CA PHE A 3 -15.90 -20.91 -41.80
C PHE A 3 -15.31 -19.58 -41.32
N VAL A 4 -16.18 -18.71 -40.80
CA VAL A 4 -15.73 -17.59 -39.96
C VAL A 4 -15.32 -18.22 -38.63
N LEU A 5 -14.01 -18.35 -38.50
CA LEU A 5 -13.26 -18.75 -37.33
C LEU A 5 -13.94 -18.32 -36.03
N ARG A 6 -14.69 -19.23 -35.41
CA ARG A 6 -15.21 -19.09 -34.06
C ARG A 6 -14.08 -19.40 -33.07
N LEU A 7 -13.00 -18.62 -33.16
CA LEU A 7 -11.82 -18.72 -32.30
C LEU A 7 -12.10 -18.25 -30.86
N ASP A 8 -13.25 -17.60 -30.63
CA ASP A 8 -13.64 -17.11 -29.30
C ASP A 8 -14.36 -18.14 -28.43
N VAL A 9 -14.67 -19.35 -28.94
CA VAL A 9 -15.37 -20.39 -28.15
C VAL A 9 -14.45 -21.37 -27.44
N ILE A 10 -13.16 -21.44 -27.77
CA ILE A 10 -12.19 -22.30 -27.06
C ILE A 10 -11.58 -21.54 -25.87
N GLN A 11 -12.41 -20.79 -25.14
CA GLN A 11 -12.04 -20.26 -23.83
C GLN A 11 -12.46 -21.17 -22.66
N GLY A 12 -13.13 -22.30 -22.90
CA GLY A 12 -13.53 -23.19 -21.79
C GLY A 12 -14.34 -24.44 -22.16
N GLY A 13 -14.03 -25.13 -23.26
CA GLY A 13 -14.76 -26.35 -23.64
C GLY A 13 -14.28 -27.64 -22.97
N ASP A 14 -12.99 -27.72 -22.62
CA ASP A 14 -12.41 -28.87 -21.92
C ASP A 14 -12.32 -28.57 -20.42
N PRO A 15 -13.07 -29.31 -19.57
CA PRO A 15 -13.03 -29.16 -18.12
C PRO A 15 -11.62 -29.22 -17.54
N MET A 16 -10.74 -30.04 -18.13
CA MET A 16 -9.36 -30.20 -17.67
C MET A 16 -8.52 -28.94 -17.90
N ILE A 17 -8.73 -28.24 -19.03
CA ILE A 17 -8.04 -26.97 -19.34
C ILE A 17 -8.58 -25.83 -18.49
N TRP A 18 -9.89 -25.81 -18.25
CA TRP A 18 -10.53 -24.81 -17.39
C TRP A 18 -10.06 -24.91 -15.94
N GLU A 19 -10.02 -26.13 -15.39
CA GLU A 19 -9.48 -26.40 -14.05
C GLU A 19 -8.00 -26.04 -13.97
N GLY A 20 -7.20 -26.36 -15.00
CA GLY A 20 -5.79 -25.96 -15.05
C GLY A 20 -5.60 -24.45 -14.97
N LYS A 21 -6.40 -23.66 -15.72
CA LYS A 21 -6.37 -22.19 -15.64
C LYS A 21 -6.81 -21.68 -14.27
N ARG A 22 -7.81 -22.30 -13.64
CA ARG A 22 -8.25 -21.95 -12.29
C ARG A 22 -7.21 -22.27 -11.23
N ALA A 23 -6.54 -23.42 -11.33
CA ALA A 23 -5.47 -23.81 -10.41
C ALA A 23 -4.33 -22.77 -10.46
N VAL A 24 -3.84 -22.44 -11.64
CA VAL A 24 -2.80 -21.41 -11.83
C VAL A 24 -3.26 -20.03 -11.33
N SER A 25 -4.53 -19.66 -11.58
CA SER A 25 -5.10 -18.39 -11.08
C SER A 25 -5.17 -18.36 -9.55
N ARG A 26 -5.50 -19.48 -8.90
CA ARG A 26 -5.52 -19.62 -7.44
C ARG A 26 -4.11 -19.55 -6.86
N GLU A 27 -3.15 -20.23 -7.48
CA GLU A 27 -1.74 -20.18 -7.07
C GLU A 27 -1.18 -18.75 -7.19
N LEU A 28 -1.45 -18.06 -8.31
CA LEU A 28 -1.07 -16.65 -8.47
C LEU A 28 -1.69 -15.76 -7.38
N THR A 29 -2.97 -15.97 -7.07
CA THR A 29 -3.65 -15.23 -6.00
C THR A 29 -2.97 -15.48 -4.65
N GLN A 30 -2.63 -16.73 -4.33
CA GLN A 30 -1.94 -17.09 -3.08
C GLN A 30 -0.52 -16.53 -3.02
N ILE A 31 0.22 -16.54 -4.13
CA ILE A 31 1.56 -15.95 -4.22
C ILE A 31 1.48 -14.44 -4.01
N LEU A 32 0.51 -13.76 -4.64
CA LEU A 32 0.32 -12.32 -4.45
C LEU A 32 -0.07 -11.99 -3.01
N GLU A 33 -0.96 -12.76 -2.39
CA GLU A 33 -1.34 -12.59 -0.98
C GLU A 33 -0.15 -12.85 -0.05
N PHE A 34 0.69 -13.84 -0.35
CA PHE A 34 1.93 -14.11 0.38
C PHE A 34 2.92 -12.95 0.26
N VAL A 35 3.15 -12.46 -0.96
CA VAL A 35 4.02 -11.31 -1.21
C VAL A 35 3.50 -10.07 -0.48
N ASP A 36 2.19 -9.82 -0.51
CA ASP A 36 1.57 -8.70 0.19
C ASP A 36 1.75 -8.83 1.71
N LYS A 37 1.53 -10.00 2.30
CA LYS A 37 1.78 -10.25 3.73
C LYS A 37 3.25 -10.07 4.11
N VAL A 38 4.19 -10.52 3.28
CA VAL A 38 5.63 -10.35 3.50
C VAL A 38 6.06 -8.88 3.39
N LEU A 39 5.48 -8.13 2.45
CA LEU A 39 5.76 -6.71 2.28
C LEU A 39 5.07 -5.83 3.31
N ALA A 40 3.85 -6.18 3.72
CA ALA A 40 3.04 -5.48 4.71
C ALA A 40 3.53 -5.74 6.15
N GLY A 41 4.14 -6.89 6.44
CA GLY A 41 4.70 -7.22 7.76
C GLY A 41 5.98 -6.49 8.14
N ARG A 42 6.30 -5.38 7.46
CA ARG A 42 7.47 -4.56 7.78
C ARG A 42 7.13 -3.59 8.89
N HIS A 43 7.39 -4.03 10.13
CA HIS A 43 7.40 -3.15 11.29
C HIS A 43 8.33 -1.96 11.00
N THR A 44 7.76 -0.75 11.07
CA THR A 44 8.38 0.49 10.65
C THR A 44 8.49 1.41 11.85
N ILE A 45 9.71 1.85 12.16
CA ILE A 45 9.99 2.78 13.25
C ILE A 45 10.31 4.14 12.65
N ILE A 46 9.52 5.16 13.02
CA ILE A 46 9.79 6.55 12.69
C ILE A 46 10.54 7.21 13.84
N LEU A 47 11.66 7.86 13.50
CA LEU A 47 12.42 8.70 14.41
C LEU A 47 12.27 10.16 13.97
N MET A 48 11.50 10.92 14.72
CA MET A 48 11.23 12.33 14.45
C MET A 48 12.07 13.23 15.34
N GLN A 49 12.62 14.29 14.75
CA GLN A 49 13.31 15.34 15.48
C GLN A 49 12.88 16.71 14.91
N PRO A 50 11.88 17.37 15.53
CA PRO A 50 11.29 18.60 15.00
C PRO A 50 12.24 19.80 15.02
N SER A 51 13.25 19.80 15.91
CA SER A 51 14.21 20.89 16.04
C SER A 51 15.61 20.36 16.37
N LYS A 52 16.63 21.23 16.32
CA LYS A 52 18.00 20.86 16.71
C LYS A 52 18.11 20.43 18.19
N ASN A 53 17.10 20.73 19.02
CA ASN A 53 17.02 20.29 20.40
C ASN A 53 16.77 18.77 20.48
N ARG A 54 17.77 18.01 20.97
CA ARG A 54 17.66 16.56 21.13
C ARG A 54 16.56 16.12 22.10
N ALA A 55 16.16 16.98 23.06
CA ALA A 55 15.09 16.65 24.00
C ALA A 55 13.72 16.52 23.32
N MET A 56 13.56 17.06 22.12
CA MET A 56 12.32 16.98 21.34
C MET A 56 12.27 15.76 20.41
N ARG A 57 13.27 14.87 20.44
CA ARG A 57 13.28 13.67 19.61
C ARG A 57 12.23 12.69 20.12
N THR A 58 11.39 12.19 19.21
CA THR A 58 10.35 11.20 19.51
C THR A 58 10.44 10.02 18.56
N SER A 59 10.04 8.85 19.03
CA SER A 59 9.93 7.63 18.23
C SER A 59 8.50 7.14 18.19
N MET A 60 8.09 6.55 17.07
CA MET A 60 6.78 5.93 16.92
C MET A 60 6.90 4.69 16.04
N ASP A 61 6.22 3.62 16.47
CA ASP A 61 6.28 2.31 15.85
C ASP A 61 4.98 2.02 15.09
N PHE A 62 5.11 1.37 13.93
CA PHE A 62 3.99 1.05 13.06
C PHE A 62 4.11 -0.35 12.50
N ASP A 63 2.98 -1.04 12.35
CA ASP A 63 2.94 -2.36 11.74
C ASP A 63 2.94 -2.31 10.20
N SER A 64 2.84 -1.10 9.61
CA SER A 64 2.86 -0.90 8.16
C SER A 64 3.47 0.45 7.79
N VAL A 65 4.24 0.45 6.68
CA VAL A 65 4.83 1.65 6.08
C VAL A 65 3.76 2.68 5.70
N ASN A 66 2.58 2.25 5.25
CA ASN A 66 1.52 3.15 4.80
C ASN A 66 0.98 4.01 5.96
N HIS A 67 0.71 3.37 7.11
CA HIS A 67 0.30 4.09 8.32
C HIS A 67 1.39 5.09 8.79
N ALA A 68 2.65 4.68 8.70
CA ALA A 68 3.79 5.52 9.03
C ALA A 68 3.84 6.78 8.13
N LEU A 69 3.62 6.62 6.82
CA LEU A 69 3.56 7.72 5.85
C LEU A 69 2.38 8.67 6.09
N ASP A 70 1.22 8.15 6.46
CA ASP A 70 0.05 8.98 6.73
C ASP A 70 0.26 9.88 7.95
N VAL A 71 0.93 9.39 8.99
CA VAL A 71 1.33 10.20 10.14
C VAL A 71 2.31 11.30 9.75
N ILE A 72 3.28 11.01 8.87
CA ILE A 72 4.20 12.04 8.36
C ILE A 72 3.44 13.16 7.62
N LYS A 73 2.52 12.79 6.72
CA LYS A 73 1.68 13.77 5.99
C LYS A 73 0.86 14.63 6.96
N LEU A 74 0.26 14.01 7.98
CA LEU A 74 -0.54 14.72 8.97
C LEU A 74 0.33 15.69 9.78
N SER A 75 1.50 15.23 10.23
CA SER A 75 2.43 16.04 11.04
C SER A 75 2.89 17.31 10.32
N HIS A 76 3.17 17.22 9.02
CA HIS A 76 3.56 18.36 8.20
C HIS A 76 2.41 19.36 8.08
N ASN A 77 1.19 18.89 7.80
CA ASN A 77 0.01 19.75 7.71
C ASN A 77 -0.28 20.45 9.05
N VAL A 78 -0.26 19.73 10.16
CA VAL A 78 -0.46 20.31 11.50
C VAL A 78 0.59 21.39 11.80
N SER A 79 1.85 21.14 11.47
CA SER A 79 2.92 22.13 11.63
C SER A 79 2.68 23.37 10.78
N LEU A 80 2.23 23.23 9.53
CA LEU A 80 1.91 24.35 8.65
C LEU A 80 0.77 25.20 9.22
N TYR A 81 -0.33 24.56 9.64
CA TYR A 81 -1.45 25.27 10.27
C TYR A 81 -1.02 26.02 11.51
N SER A 82 -0.30 25.36 12.43
CA SER A 82 0.21 26.00 13.65
C SER A 82 1.09 27.22 13.33
N SER A 83 1.94 27.12 12.30
CA SER A 83 2.77 28.24 11.85
C SER A 83 1.91 29.39 11.31
N MET A 84 0.90 29.11 10.50
CA MET A 84 -0.02 30.13 9.97
C MET A 84 -0.80 30.83 11.07
N TYR A 85 -1.38 30.10 12.03
CA TYR A 85 -2.11 30.69 13.16
C TYR A 85 -1.21 31.59 14.01
N SER A 86 0.02 31.16 14.29
CA SER A 86 0.98 31.99 15.03
C SER A 86 1.37 33.27 14.27
N ALA A 87 1.40 33.25 12.95
CA ALA A 87 1.72 34.41 12.13
C ALA A 87 0.56 35.43 12.06
N ILE A 88 -0.68 34.97 12.18
CA ILE A 88 -1.88 35.82 12.20
C ILE A 88 -2.09 36.46 13.58
N LEU A 89 -1.91 35.69 14.66
CA LEU A 89 -2.15 36.16 16.03
C LEU A 89 -1.08 37.12 16.57
N ASN A 90 0.13 37.10 16.00
CA ASN A 90 1.22 37.99 16.39
C ASN A 90 1.36 39.25 15.50
N GLN A 91 0.33 39.57 14.71
CA GLN A 91 0.15 40.86 14.04
C GLN A 91 -0.75 41.76 14.89
#